data_AF-A0A968NRT8-F1
#
_entry.id   AF-A0A968NRT8-F1
#
_cell.length_a   1.000
_cell.length_b   1.000
_cell.length_c   1.000
_cell.angle_alpha   90.00
_cell.angle_beta   90.00
_cell.angle_gamma   90.00
#
_symmetry.space_group_name_H-M   'P 1'
#
loop_
_entity.id
_entity.type
_entity.pdbx_description
1 polymer ?
#
loop_
_entity_poly.entity_id
_entity_poly.type
_entity_poly.pdbx_seq_one_letter_code
_entity_poly.pdbx_strand_id
1 'polypeptide(L)'
;MVHLPGAEWCEIKEGRDFFEWEEPVDWIITNPPWSQVRAFLGHAMEVADHIVFLMTVNHAWTKARVRDVRTRGFGMREIALLDMPPEFPQSGFQLGAMYYQRGWKGAIALSDLTQAARGHRRRPLPVFV
;
A
#
# COMPACT_ATOMS: atom_id res chain seq x y z
N MET A 1 -9.40 12.61 16.15
CA MET A 1 -8.47 11.76 15.38
C MET A 1 -7.06 12.32 15.56
N VAL A 2 -6.03 11.48 15.69
CA VAL A 2 -4.64 11.98 15.74
C VAL A 2 -4.08 11.87 14.32
N HIS A 3 -3.67 13.00 13.75
CA HIS A 3 -3.02 13.06 12.45
C HIS A 3 -1.50 13.21 12.63
N LEU A 4 -0.74 12.82 11.60
CA LEU A 4 0.70 13.04 11.59
C LEU A 4 0.97 14.55 11.57
N PRO A 5 1.75 15.11 12.52
CA PRO A 5 2.04 16.54 12.53
C PRO A 5 2.69 16.98 11.21
N GLY A 6 2.16 18.04 10.59
CA GLY A 6 2.64 18.57 9.32
C GLY A 6 2.17 17.83 8.08
N ALA A 7 1.29 16.81 8.22
CA ALA A 7 0.68 16.13 7.08
C ALA A 7 -0.74 16.64 6.82
N GLU A 8 -1.08 16.75 5.53
CA GLU A 8 -2.46 16.92 5.08
C GLU A 8 -3.24 15.61 5.25
N TRP A 9 -4.57 15.71 5.36
CA TRP A 9 -5.42 14.56 5.60
C TRP A 9 -6.74 14.68 4.83
N CYS A 10 -7.31 13.54 4.46
CA CYS A 10 -8.66 13.44 3.89
C CYS A 10 -9.46 12.45 4.72
N GLU A 11 -10.60 12.87 5.25
CA GLU A 11 -11.56 12.02 5.95
C GLU A 11 -12.95 12.42 5.49
N ILE A 12 -13.62 11.52 4.77
CA ILE A 12 -14.91 11.79 4.14
C ILE A 12 -15.99 12.10 5.18
N LYS A 13 -15.90 11.51 6.38
CA LYS A 13 -16.83 11.80 7.49
C LYS A 13 -16.65 13.19 8.09
N GLU A 14 -15.50 13.81 7.84
CA GLU A 14 -15.17 15.17 8.27
C GLU A 14 -15.25 16.16 7.09
N GLY A 15 -15.83 15.74 5.95
CA GLY A 15 -16.08 16.59 4.80
C GLY A 15 -14.85 16.86 3.91
N ARG A 16 -13.78 16.06 4.04
CA ARG A 16 -12.59 16.15 3.17
C ARG A 16 -12.50 14.90 2.30
N ASP A 17 -13.01 14.97 1.08
CA ASP A 17 -12.93 13.86 0.12
C ASP A 17 -11.53 13.78 -0.48
N PHE A 18 -10.97 12.57 -0.51
CA PHE A 18 -9.70 12.31 -1.16
C PHE A 18 -9.75 12.58 -2.67
N PHE A 19 -10.88 12.30 -3.33
CA PHE A 19 -11.00 12.51 -4.78
C PHE A 19 -11.09 13.98 -5.20
N GLU A 20 -11.36 14.89 -4.26
CA GLU A 20 -11.39 16.34 -4.48
C GLU A 20 -10.03 17.00 -4.21
N TRP A 21 -9.02 16.22 -3.79
CA TRP A 21 -7.68 16.74 -3.51
C TRP A 21 -6.86 16.92 -4.79
N GLU A 22 -6.48 18.15 -5.13
CA GLU A 22 -5.74 18.43 -6.38
C GLU A 22 -4.30 18.90 -6.15
N GLU A 23 -3.94 19.25 -4.92
CA GLU A 23 -2.62 19.80 -4.59
C GLU A 23 -1.53 18.71 -4.56
N PRO A 24 -0.37 18.90 -5.22
CA PRO A 24 0.71 17.93 -5.16
C PRO A 24 1.25 17.70 -3.74
N VAL A 25 1.53 16.44 -3.40
CA VAL A 25 2.17 16.03 -2.15
C VAL A 25 3.29 15.02 -2.42
N ASP A 26 4.28 14.94 -1.53
CA ASP A 26 5.37 13.98 -1.71
C ASP A 26 4.89 12.53 -1.51
N TRP A 27 4.07 12.31 -0.47
CA TRP A 27 3.66 10.99 -0.01
C TRP A 27 2.15 10.89 0.19
N ILE A 28 1.57 9.79 -0.27
CA ILE A 28 0.24 9.33 0.11
C ILE A 28 0.38 7.99 0.84
N ILE A 29 -0.12 7.93 2.07
CA ILE A 29 -0.16 6.71 2.88
C ILE A 29 -1.60 6.51 3.32
N THR A 30 -2.27 5.45 2.86
CA THR A 30 -3.70 5.26 3.13
C THR A 30 -4.10 3.78 3.14
N ASN A 31 -5.19 3.48 3.85
CA ASN A 31 -5.91 2.22 3.77
C ASN A 31 -7.16 2.46 2.90
N PRO A 32 -7.04 2.39 1.56
CA PRO A 32 -8.16 2.73 0.69
C PRO A 32 -9.29 1.71 0.84
N PRO A 33 -10.55 2.09 0.63
CA PRO A 33 -11.63 1.12 0.51
C PRO A 33 -11.29 0.08 -0.57
N TRP A 34 -11.31 -1.21 -0.21
CA TRP A 34 -10.82 -2.27 -1.10
C TRP A 34 -11.61 -2.38 -2.42
N SER A 35 -12.89 -2.01 -2.41
CA SER A 35 -13.75 -1.90 -3.59
C SER A 35 -13.34 -0.77 -4.55
N GLN A 36 -12.61 0.22 -4.07
CA GLN A 36 -12.25 1.44 -4.82
C GLN A 36 -10.75 1.59 -5.09
N VAL A 37 -9.93 0.58 -4.76
CA VAL A 37 -8.46 0.60 -4.89
C VAL A 37 -7.97 1.15 -6.23
N ARG A 38 -8.63 0.80 -7.35
CA ARG A 38 -8.20 1.26 -8.67
C ARG A 38 -8.39 2.77 -8.86
N ALA A 39 -9.53 3.31 -8.43
CA ALA A 39 -9.82 4.74 -8.51
C ALA A 39 -8.89 5.53 -7.58
N PHE A 40 -8.74 5.06 -6.33
CA PHE A 40 -7.81 5.65 -5.36
C PHE A 40 -6.38 5.67 -5.88
N LEU A 41 -5.90 4.55 -6.45
CA LEU A 41 -4.55 4.47 -6.99
C LEU A 41 -4.36 5.41 -8.18
N GLY A 42 -5.36 5.49 -9.07
CA GLY A 42 -5.34 6.40 -10.20
C GLY A 42 -5.22 7.86 -9.77
N HIS A 43 -6.04 8.29 -8.82
CA HIS A 43 -6.01 9.65 -8.29
C HIS A 43 -4.71 9.94 -7.53
N ALA A 44 -4.26 9.03 -6.66
CA ALA A 44 -2.99 9.17 -5.95
C ALA A 44 -1.78 9.36 -6.89
N MET A 45 -1.80 8.71 -8.07
CA MET A 45 -0.73 8.87 -9.09
C MET A 45 -0.75 10.22 -9.81
N GLU A 46 -1.83 10.99 -9.74
CA GLU A 46 -1.87 12.35 -10.28
C GLU A 46 -1.18 13.33 -9.33
N VAL A 47 -1.39 13.17 -8.02
CA VAL A 47 -0.99 14.17 -7.01
C VAL A 47 0.21 13.78 -6.15
N ALA A 48 0.78 12.57 -6.29
CA ALA A 48 1.95 12.14 -5.49
C ALA A 48 3.01 11.35 -6.25
N ASP A 49 4.24 11.36 -5.73
CA ASP A 49 5.37 10.57 -6.25
C ASP A 49 5.57 9.24 -5.49
N HIS A 50 5.16 9.21 -4.22
CA HIS A 50 5.28 8.06 -3.34
C HIS A 50 3.91 7.66 -2.80
N ILE A 51 3.49 6.41 -3.03
CA ILE A 51 2.16 5.94 -2.66
C ILE A 51 2.28 4.62 -1.91
N VAL A 52 1.79 4.57 -0.67
CA VAL A 52 1.74 3.37 0.17
C VAL A 52 0.29 3.04 0.48
N PHE A 53 -0.20 1.93 -0.10
CA PHE A 53 -1.57 1.46 0.14
C PHE A 53 -1.56 0.24 1.05
N LEU A 54 -2.28 0.31 2.16
CA LEU A 54 -2.57 -0.84 3.01
C LEU A 54 -3.72 -1.64 2.40
N MET A 55 -3.43 -2.81 1.83
CA MET A 55 -4.42 -3.69 1.24
C MET A 55 -3.91 -5.13 1.18
N THR A 56 -4.79 -6.09 0.97
CA THR A 56 -4.33 -7.47 0.70
C THR A 56 -3.51 -7.53 -0.60
N VAL A 57 -2.41 -8.27 -0.60
CA VAL A 57 -1.42 -8.31 -1.69
C VAL A 57 -2.07 -8.62 -3.04
N ASN A 58 -3.02 -9.56 -3.11
CA ASN A 58 -3.73 -9.94 -4.34
C ASN A 58 -4.43 -8.77 -5.03
N HIS A 59 -4.84 -7.72 -4.30
CA HIS A 59 -5.45 -6.54 -4.92
C HIS A 59 -4.49 -5.83 -5.87
N ALA A 60 -3.18 -5.91 -5.70
CA ALA A 60 -2.25 -5.25 -6.60
C ALA A 60 -2.07 -5.97 -7.96
N TRP A 61 -2.36 -7.27 -8.07
CA TRP A 61 -1.99 -8.10 -9.24
C TRP A 61 -3.11 -8.32 -10.27
N THR A 62 -4.07 -7.40 -10.39
CA THR A 62 -4.99 -7.44 -11.54
C THR A 62 -4.29 -6.89 -12.78
N LYS A 63 -4.56 -7.48 -13.96
CA LYS A 63 -3.98 -7.02 -15.24
C LYS A 63 -4.21 -5.53 -15.48
N ALA A 64 -5.37 -5.00 -15.06
CA ALA A 64 -5.70 -3.59 -15.16
C ALA A 64 -4.81 -2.73 -14.26
N ARG A 65 -4.66 -3.08 -12.97
CA ARG A 65 -3.86 -2.29 -12.01
C ARG A 65 -2.38 -2.28 -12.38
N VAL A 66 -1.83 -3.45 -12.77
CA VAL A 66 -0.44 -3.53 -13.25
C VAL A 66 -0.22 -2.67 -14.49
N ARG A 67 -1.19 -2.65 -15.43
CA ARG A 67 -1.13 -1.80 -16.61
C ARG A 67 -1.18 -0.32 -16.23
N ASP A 68 -2.15 0.08 -15.40
CA ASP A 68 -2.37 1.47 -15.00
C ASP A 68 -1.11 2.05 -14.33
N VAL A 69 -0.53 1.31 -13.36
CA VAL A 69 0.74 1.64 -12.70
C VAL A 69 1.82 1.93 -13.75
N ARG A 70 2.03 0.99 -14.67
CA ARG A 70 3.07 1.10 -15.70
C ARG A 70 2.82 2.26 -16.67
N THR A 71 1.59 2.43 -17.15
CA THR A 71 1.25 3.47 -18.13
C THR A 71 1.31 4.88 -17.54
N ARG A 72 1.13 5.00 -16.22
CA ARG A 72 1.26 6.26 -15.48
C ARG A 72 2.71 6.56 -15.07
N GLY A 73 3.66 5.71 -15.47
CA GLY A 73 5.08 5.91 -15.19
C GLY A 73 5.51 5.52 -13.77
N PHE A 74 4.73 4.70 -13.07
CA PHE A 74 5.07 4.17 -11.75
C PHE A 74 5.61 2.74 -11.84
N GLY A 75 6.30 2.33 -10.78
CA GLY A 75 6.63 0.94 -10.50
C GLY A 75 6.31 0.59 -9.05
N MET A 76 6.08 -0.68 -8.78
CA MET A 76 6.00 -1.18 -7.40
C MET A 76 7.42 -1.33 -6.87
N ARG A 77 7.76 -0.60 -5.82
CA ARG A 77 9.09 -0.62 -5.20
C ARG A 77 9.20 -1.67 -4.11
N GLU A 78 8.17 -1.80 -3.28
CA GLU A 78 8.21 -2.70 -2.14
C GLU A 78 6.83 -3.25 -1.77
N ILE A 79 6.84 -4.47 -1.24
CA ILE A 79 5.72 -5.11 -0.57
C ILE A 79 6.20 -5.41 0.85
N ALA A 80 5.62 -4.74 1.84
CA ALA A 80 5.84 -5.10 3.24
C ALA A 80 4.67 -5.95 3.73
N LEU A 81 4.92 -7.22 4.06
CA LEU A 81 3.92 -8.15 4.58
C LEU A 81 3.61 -7.81 6.04
N LEU A 82 2.33 -7.73 6.38
CA LEU A 82 1.84 -7.35 7.71
C LEU A 82 0.89 -8.40 8.26
N ASP A 83 0.85 -8.56 9.58
CA ASP A 83 -0.18 -9.37 10.22
C ASP A 83 -1.56 -8.72 10.01
N MET A 84 -2.56 -9.51 9.62
CA MET A 84 -3.94 -9.02 9.47
C MET A 84 -4.55 -8.75 10.86
N PRO A 85 -5.02 -7.53 11.16
CA PRO A 85 -5.72 -7.26 12.41
C PRO A 85 -6.99 -8.12 12.53
N PRO A 86 -7.35 -8.63 13.72
CA PRO A 86 -8.57 -9.41 13.92
C PRO A 86 -9.85 -8.67 13.53
N GLU A 87 -9.85 -7.33 13.61
CA GLU A 87 -10.98 -6.46 13.30
C GLU A 87 -11.22 -6.31 11.79
N PHE A 88 -10.23 -6.67 10.97
CA PHE A 88 -10.33 -6.60 9.51
C PHE A 88 -11.04 -7.84 8.96
N PRO A 89 -11.72 -7.75 7.81
CA PRO A 89 -12.30 -8.92 7.16
C PRO A 89 -11.27 -10.01 6.91
N GLN A 90 -11.52 -11.21 7.45
CA GLN A 90 -10.63 -12.36 7.31
C GLN A 90 -10.92 -13.09 6.01
N SER A 91 -9.90 -13.28 5.16
CA SER A 91 -10.09 -13.88 3.82
C SER A 91 -8.96 -14.82 3.40
N GLY A 92 -8.04 -15.19 4.31
CA GLY A 92 -6.84 -15.98 4.00
C GLY A 92 -5.81 -15.28 3.11
N PHE A 93 -6.10 -14.07 2.63
CA PHE A 93 -5.16 -13.26 1.84
C PHE A 93 -4.20 -12.51 2.76
N GLN A 94 -2.95 -12.44 2.33
CA GLN A 94 -1.89 -11.73 3.04
C GLN A 94 -2.13 -10.22 2.97
N LEU A 95 -2.13 -9.54 4.12
CA LEU A 95 -2.12 -8.08 4.20
C LEU A 95 -0.72 -7.56 3.83
N GLY A 96 -0.66 -6.46 3.09
CA GLY A 96 0.60 -5.79 2.82
C GLY A 96 0.46 -4.27 2.71
N ALA A 97 1.54 -3.58 3.06
CA ALA A 97 1.75 -2.19 2.64
C ALA A 97 2.43 -2.21 1.26
N MET A 98 1.71 -1.73 0.26
CA MET A 98 2.09 -1.78 -1.14
C MET A 98 2.67 -0.43 -1.54
N TYR A 99 3.98 -0.36 -1.76
CA TYR A 99 4.67 0.87 -2.10
C TYR A 99 4.87 0.99 -3.61
N TYR A 100 4.26 2.01 -4.19
CA TYR A 100 4.45 2.47 -5.56
C TYR A 100 5.26 3.76 -5.59
N GLN A 101 6.18 3.88 -6.53
CA GLN A 101 7.00 5.06 -6.72
C GLN A 101 7.04 5.48 -8.19
N ARG A 102 6.91 6.79 -8.45
CA ARG A 102 7.05 7.36 -9.79
C ARG A 102 8.47 7.11 -10.31
N GLY A 103 8.57 6.65 -11.56
CA GLY A 103 9.82 6.37 -12.25
C GLY A 103 10.54 5.10 -11.79
N TRP A 104 10.00 4.32 -10.84
CA TRP A 104 10.64 3.09 -10.40
C TRP A 104 10.65 2.02 -11.51
N LYS A 105 11.84 1.52 -11.83
CA LYS A 105 12.07 0.47 -12.85
C LYS A 105 12.83 -0.74 -12.29
N GLY A 106 13.10 -0.76 -10.99
CA GLY A 106 13.89 -1.79 -10.32
C GLY A 106 13.09 -3.02 -9.95
N ALA A 107 13.76 -3.98 -9.30
CA ALA A 107 13.12 -5.12 -8.68
C ALA A 107 12.15 -4.68 -7.57
N ILE A 108 11.19 -5.54 -7.25
CA ILE A 108 10.28 -5.33 -6.12
C ILE A 108 10.95 -5.92 -4.88
N ALA A 109 11.16 -5.11 -3.85
CA ALA A 109 11.59 -5.61 -2.54
C ALA A 109 10.41 -6.30 -1.82
N LEU A 110 10.69 -7.40 -1.12
CA LEU A 110 9.72 -8.06 -0.26
C LEU A 110 10.26 -8.03 1.18
N SER A 111 9.57 -7.30 2.04
CA SER A 111 9.89 -7.21 3.47
C SER A 111 8.86 -7.99 4.26
N ASP A 112 9.30 -9.02 4.98
CA ASP A 112 8.42 -9.76 5.87
C ASP A 112 8.44 -9.12 7.26
N LEU A 113 7.38 -8.38 7.58
CA LEU A 113 7.16 -7.78 8.89
C LEU A 113 6.07 -8.53 9.68
N THR A 114 5.60 -9.67 9.15
CA THR A 114 4.76 -10.57 9.93
C THR A 114 5.59 -11.05 11.11
N GLN A 115 4.96 -11.17 12.29
CA GLN A 115 5.65 -11.55 13.52
C GLN A 115 6.68 -10.54 14.06
N ALA A 116 6.81 -9.32 13.51
CA ALA A 116 7.63 -8.28 14.15
C ALA A 116 7.14 -7.90 15.57
N ALA A 117 5.87 -8.19 15.89
CA ALA A 117 5.30 -8.08 17.24
C ALA A 117 5.57 -9.30 18.15
N ARG A 118 6.14 -10.40 17.64
CA ARG A 118 6.46 -11.62 18.39
C ARG A 118 7.96 -11.86 18.32
N GLY A 119 8.65 -11.48 19.38
CA GLY A 119 10.12 -11.46 19.47
C GLY A 119 10.85 -12.63 18.81
N HIS A 120 11.98 -12.28 18.19
CA HIS A 120 12.98 -13.14 17.55
C HIS A 120 13.07 -14.55 18.17
N ARG A 121 12.54 -15.56 17.47
CA ARG A 121 13.03 -16.93 17.58
C ARG A 121 13.35 -17.44 16.18
N ARG A 122 14.61 -17.25 15.77
CA ARG A 122 15.15 -17.92 14.59
C ARG A 122 15.15 -19.42 14.86
N ARG A 123 14.29 -20.18 14.18
CA ARG A 123 14.48 -21.62 14.01
C ARG A 123 15.41 -21.83 12.81
N PRO A 124 16.41 -22.72 12.89
CA PRO A 124 17.23 -23.05 11.73
C PRO A 124 16.35 -23.77 10.70
N LEU A 125 16.43 -23.34 9.45
CA LEU A 125 15.77 -24.03 8.34
C LEU A 125 16.60 -25.27 7.97
N PRO A 126 15.99 -26.45 7.81
CA PRO A 126 16.66 -27.55 7.15
C PRO A 126 16.83 -27.22 5.66
N VAL A 127 18.05 -27.37 5.16
CA VAL A 127 18.36 -27.33 3.73
C VAL A 127 18.05 -28.71 3.16
N PHE A 128 17.20 -28.76 2.14
CA PHE A 128 17.09 -29.93 1.27
C PHE A 128 17.98 -29.68 0.05
N VAL A 129 18.84 -30.66 -0.26
CA VAL A 129 19.65 -30.75 -1.49
C VAL A 129 18.80 -31.38 -2.57
#